data_AF-A0A6N3AIS8-F1
#
_entry.id   AF-A0A6N3AIS8-F1
#
_cell.length_a   1.000
_cell.length_b   1.000
_cell.length_c   1.000
_cell.angle_alpha   90.00
_cell.angle_beta   90.00
_cell.angle_gamma   90.00
#
_symmetry.space_group_name_H-M   'P 1'
#
loop_
_entity.id
_entity.type
_entity.pdbx_description
1 polymer ?
#
loop_
_entity_poly.entity_id
_entity_poly.type
_entity_poly.pdbx_seq_one_letter_code
_entity_poly.pdbx_strand_id
1 'polypeptide(L)'
;MNSMSKGYNDSCGRDRKREEECPTIIKCGCPSSSSILATVAAPTATGVVATINIDNSCICDPITKLEFATIISTAANGFAGTIILRVLKQCRNQLTPVQIGSVWTLNVAANTTVPLSFFLCDSDSCDNNCCTYRVEATITASGANSGIVTFNNAILGAISTCKNDCHKCRKDND
;
A
#
# COMPACT_ATOMS: atom_id res chain seq x y z
N MET A 1 -43.40 35.99 4.72
CA MET A 1 -42.21 35.15 4.43
C MET A 1 -42.42 33.84 5.20
N ASN A 2 -43.26 32.91 4.71
CA ASN A 2 -42.94 31.75 3.84
C ASN A 2 -41.63 31.06 4.26
N SER A 3 -41.57 29.78 4.64
CA SER A 3 -42.40 28.64 4.25
C SER A 3 -42.49 27.62 5.40
N MET A 4 -43.71 27.18 5.70
CA MET A 4 -44.00 25.99 6.50
C MET A 4 -43.59 24.76 5.70
N SER A 5 -42.58 24.02 6.13
CA SER A 5 -42.37 22.65 5.65
C SER A 5 -43.41 21.75 6.34
N LYS A 6 -44.57 21.59 5.69
CA LYS A 6 -45.52 20.52 6.02
C LYS A 6 -44.79 19.19 5.87
N GLY A 7 -44.50 18.54 6.99
CA GLY A 7 -44.16 17.12 7.00
C GLY A 7 -45.34 16.33 6.46
N TYR A 8 -45.28 15.99 5.17
CA TYR A 8 -46.12 14.93 4.63
C TYR A 8 -45.59 13.61 5.19
N ASN A 9 -46.31 13.05 6.16
CA ASN A 9 -46.19 11.63 6.49
C ASN A 9 -46.76 10.85 5.29
N ASP A 10 -45.86 10.32 4.47
CA ASP A 10 -46.23 9.23 3.56
C ASP A 10 -46.64 8.03 4.41
N SER A 11 -47.85 7.54 4.19
CA SER A 11 -48.42 6.34 4.83
C SER A 11 -47.76 5.02 4.40
N CYS A 12 -46.60 5.09 3.74
CA CYS A 12 -45.72 3.96 3.48
C CYS A 12 -44.45 4.17 4.28
N GLY A 13 -44.37 3.55 5.47
CA GLY A 13 -43.22 3.60 6.38
C GLY A 13 -41.92 3.10 5.76
N ARG A 14 -41.32 3.92 4.90
CA ARG A 14 -39.92 3.87 4.54
C ARG A 14 -39.27 4.97 5.34
N ASP A 15 -38.68 4.57 6.46
CA ASP A 15 -37.63 5.35 7.08
C ASP A 15 -36.69 5.81 5.96
N ARG A 16 -36.57 7.12 5.79
CA ARG A 16 -35.52 7.71 4.96
C ARG A 16 -34.22 7.32 5.66
N LYS A 17 -33.66 6.15 5.29
CA LYS A 17 -32.31 5.77 5.68
C LYS A 17 -31.43 6.96 5.30
N ARG A 18 -30.83 7.62 6.29
CA ARG A 18 -29.73 8.55 6.05
C ARG A 18 -28.78 7.82 5.09
N GLU A 19 -28.41 8.46 3.99
CA GLU A 19 -27.24 8.03 3.22
C GLU A 19 -26.09 7.97 4.24
N GLU A 20 -25.64 6.77 4.56
CA GLU A 20 -24.51 6.58 5.46
C GLU A 20 -23.29 7.11 4.71
N GLU A 21 -22.71 8.21 5.19
CA GLU A 21 -21.47 8.76 4.65
C GLU A 21 -20.39 7.67 4.69
N CYS A 22 -19.72 7.46 3.55
CA CYS A 22 -18.73 6.41 3.44
C CYS A 22 -17.53 6.67 4.37
N PRO A 23 -17.16 5.73 5.25
CA PRO A 23 -16.10 5.95 6.22
C PRO A 23 -14.74 6.06 5.55
N THR A 24 -13.91 6.98 6.04
CA THR A 24 -12.50 7.09 5.65
C THR A 24 -11.60 6.59 6.77
N ILE A 25 -10.72 5.64 6.45
CA ILE A 25 -9.71 5.10 7.34
C ILE A 25 -8.36 5.69 6.97
N ILE A 26 -7.66 6.25 7.95
CA ILE A 26 -6.27 6.71 7.80
C ILE A 26 -5.40 5.86 8.72
N LYS A 27 -4.34 5.28 8.16
CA LYS A 27 -3.39 4.51 8.95
C LYS A 27 -1.96 4.85 8.53
N CYS A 28 -1.10 5.07 9.52
CA CYS A 28 0.32 5.29 9.32
C CYS A 28 1.10 4.11 9.88
N GLY A 29 2.03 3.57 9.10
CA GLY A 29 3.05 2.65 9.60
C GLY A 29 4.06 3.39 10.47
N CYS A 30 4.65 2.69 11.43
CA CYS A 30 5.77 3.22 12.20
C CYS A 30 7.02 3.27 11.31
N PRO A 31 7.79 4.37 11.33
CA PRO A 31 9.08 4.39 10.66
C PRO A 31 9.99 3.29 11.20
N SER A 32 10.55 2.52 10.28
CA SER A 32 11.50 1.45 10.58
C SER A 32 12.71 1.53 9.67
N SER A 33 13.81 0.91 10.10
CA SER A 33 14.98 0.72 9.25
C SER A 33 15.22 -0.75 9.01
N SER A 34 15.49 -1.13 7.76
CA SER A 34 15.81 -2.50 7.38
C SER A 34 17.04 -2.54 6.47
N SER A 35 17.77 -3.63 6.52
CA SER A 35 19.00 -3.82 5.75
C SER A 35 18.96 -5.14 5.01
N ILE A 36 19.30 -5.12 3.72
CA ILE A 36 19.36 -6.30 2.86
C ILE A 36 20.81 -6.46 2.40
N LEU A 37 21.37 -7.66 2.60
CA LEU A 37 22.72 -8.02 2.20
C LEU A 37 22.70 -8.78 0.88
N ALA A 38 23.52 -8.36 -0.07
CA ALA A 38 23.88 -9.14 -1.25
C ALA A 38 25.37 -9.49 -1.19
N THR A 39 25.72 -10.70 -1.63
CA THR A 39 27.11 -11.20 -1.67
C THR A 39 27.49 -11.62 -3.08
N VAL A 40 28.78 -11.82 -3.35
CA VAL A 40 29.21 -12.28 -4.68
C VAL A 40 28.62 -13.66 -5.03
N ALA A 41 28.46 -14.55 -4.04
CA ALA A 41 27.85 -15.87 -4.22
C ALA A 41 26.30 -15.82 -4.31
N ALA A 42 25.69 -14.76 -3.77
CA ALA A 42 24.24 -14.52 -3.80
C ALA A 42 23.98 -13.04 -4.13
N PRO A 43 24.12 -12.66 -5.41
CA PRO A 43 24.09 -11.25 -5.82
C PRO A 43 22.68 -10.66 -5.75
N THR A 44 21.65 -11.53 -5.68
CA THR A 44 20.25 -11.13 -5.58
C THR A 44 19.68 -11.50 -4.22
N ALA A 45 19.06 -10.54 -3.54
CA ALA A 45 18.39 -10.74 -2.25
C ALA A 45 17.08 -9.97 -2.20
N THR A 46 16.10 -10.45 -1.43
CA THR A 46 14.80 -9.79 -1.25
C THR A 46 14.48 -9.66 0.23
N GLY A 47 13.85 -8.55 0.63
CA GLY A 47 13.43 -8.30 2.00
C GLY A 47 12.24 -7.35 2.07
N VAL A 48 11.49 -7.44 3.17
CA VAL A 48 10.39 -6.53 3.49
C VAL A 48 10.96 -5.24 4.09
N VAL A 49 10.50 -4.10 3.60
CA VAL A 49 10.98 -2.77 3.98
C VAL A 49 9.97 -2.02 4.85
N ALA A 50 8.68 -2.17 4.58
CA ALA A 50 7.61 -1.61 5.38
C ALA A 50 6.33 -2.44 5.24
N THR A 51 5.47 -2.42 6.27
CA THR A 51 4.21 -3.17 6.30
C THR A 51 3.13 -2.33 7.00
N ILE A 52 1.90 -2.43 6.51
CA ILE A 52 0.71 -1.87 7.15
C ILE A 52 -0.49 -2.81 6.96
N ASN A 53 -1.29 -2.97 8.02
CA ASN A 53 -2.52 -3.77 7.98
C ASN A 53 -3.72 -2.84 7.94
N ILE A 54 -4.64 -3.03 7.01
CA ILE A 54 -5.85 -2.21 6.89
C ILE A 54 -7.06 -3.12 7.00
N ASP A 55 -8.01 -2.73 7.83
CA ASP A 55 -9.30 -3.41 7.94
C ASP A 55 -10.33 -2.63 7.13
N ASN A 56 -10.63 -3.13 5.93
CA ASN A 56 -11.63 -2.53 5.04
C ASN A 56 -13.03 -3.12 5.24
N SER A 57 -13.28 -3.93 6.29
CA SER A 57 -14.55 -4.68 6.44
C SER A 57 -15.78 -3.81 6.56
N CYS A 58 -15.58 -2.57 7.01
CA CYS A 58 -16.62 -1.56 7.14
C CYS A 58 -16.76 -0.66 5.89
N ILE A 59 -15.95 -0.85 4.84
CA ILE A 59 -15.94 -0.01 3.63
C ILE A 59 -16.58 -0.78 2.46
N CYS A 60 -17.62 -0.21 1.85
CA CYS A 60 -18.15 -0.67 0.56
C CYS A 60 -17.15 -0.33 -0.55
N ASP A 61 -16.79 -1.29 -1.41
CA ASP A 61 -15.95 -1.07 -2.60
C ASP A 61 -14.72 -0.18 -2.30
N PRO A 62 -13.80 -0.66 -1.43
CA PRO A 62 -12.73 0.17 -0.90
C PRO A 62 -11.72 0.56 -1.99
N ILE A 63 -11.43 1.86 -2.08
CA ILE A 63 -10.23 2.37 -2.74
C ILE A 63 -9.20 2.71 -1.67
N THR A 64 -7.97 2.21 -1.84
CA THR A 64 -6.86 2.46 -0.89
C THR A 64 -5.72 3.18 -1.58
N LYS A 65 -5.42 4.40 -1.16
CA LYS A 65 -4.18 5.10 -1.53
C LYS A 65 -3.08 4.71 -0.57
N LEU A 66 -1.95 4.24 -1.10
CA LEU A 66 -0.74 3.91 -0.35
C LEU A 66 0.33 4.97 -0.62
N GLU A 67 1.03 5.39 0.42
CA GLU A 67 2.11 6.36 0.34
C GLU A 67 3.35 5.78 1.03
N PHE A 68 4.45 5.66 0.29
CA PHE A 68 5.70 5.12 0.79
C PHE A 68 6.81 6.16 0.71
N ALA A 69 7.66 6.21 1.73
CA ALA A 69 8.87 7.02 1.75
C ALA A 69 10.00 6.31 2.48
N THR A 70 11.24 6.47 2.03
CA THR A 70 12.44 5.94 2.67
C THR A 70 13.69 6.70 2.21
N ILE A 71 14.79 6.55 2.94
CA ILE A 71 16.13 6.97 2.53
C ILE A 71 16.96 5.72 2.30
N ILE A 72 17.30 5.44 1.04
CA ILE A 72 18.15 4.33 0.65
C ILE A 72 19.60 4.74 0.83
N SER A 73 20.43 3.91 1.46
CA SER A 73 21.86 4.16 1.67
C SER A 73 22.72 2.93 1.40
N THR A 74 23.89 3.15 0.79
CA THR A 74 24.94 2.16 0.56
C THR A 74 26.27 2.68 1.12
N ALA A 75 27.10 1.77 1.65
CA ALA A 75 28.41 2.12 2.19
C ALA A 75 29.45 2.35 1.09
N ALA A 76 30.56 3.02 1.43
CA ALA A 76 31.74 3.12 0.57
C ALA A 76 32.33 1.73 0.28
N ASN A 77 32.72 1.49 -0.97
CA ASN A 77 33.14 0.18 -1.49
C ASN A 77 32.10 -0.95 -1.24
N GLY A 78 30.84 -0.59 -1.01
CA GLY A 78 29.75 -1.51 -0.74
C GLY A 78 28.92 -1.83 -1.97
N PHE A 79 27.61 -2.05 -1.74
CA PHE A 79 26.67 -2.41 -2.79
C PHE A 79 26.62 -1.36 -3.91
N ALA A 80 26.73 -1.84 -5.16
CA ALA A 80 26.35 -1.13 -6.36
C ALA A 80 25.56 -2.08 -7.25
N GLY A 81 24.49 -1.59 -7.88
CA GLY A 81 23.58 -2.43 -8.63
C GLY A 81 22.17 -1.86 -8.70
N THR A 82 21.20 -2.75 -8.85
CA THR A 82 19.80 -2.40 -9.05
C THR A 82 18.97 -2.72 -7.81
N ILE A 83 18.04 -1.83 -7.48
CA ILE A 83 17.03 -1.99 -6.43
C ILE A 83 15.67 -1.94 -7.10
N ILE A 84 14.84 -2.95 -6.86
CA ILE A 84 13.48 -3.07 -7.34
C ILE A 84 12.55 -3.07 -6.13
N LEU A 85 11.65 -2.09 -6.06
CA LEU A 85 10.63 -1.99 -5.02
C LEU A 85 9.27 -2.32 -5.62
N ARG A 86 8.53 -3.18 -4.92
CA ARG A 86 7.15 -3.54 -5.26
C ARG A 86 6.28 -3.47 -4.02
N VAL A 87 5.01 -3.12 -4.21
CA VAL A 87 4.01 -3.20 -3.16
C VAL A 87 3.17 -4.44 -3.37
N LEU A 88 3.06 -5.26 -2.33
CA LEU A 88 2.28 -6.48 -2.32
C LEU A 88 1.13 -6.33 -1.35
N LYS A 89 -0.04 -6.81 -1.76
CA LYS A 89 -1.25 -6.93 -0.97
C LYS A 89 -1.52 -8.39 -0.65
N GLN A 90 -1.93 -8.68 0.56
CA GLN A 90 -2.44 -9.99 0.95
C GLN A 90 -3.63 -9.83 1.89
N CYS A 91 -4.81 -10.22 1.44
CA CYS A 91 -6.02 -10.23 2.26
C CYS A 91 -6.24 -11.56 2.97
N ARG A 92 -7.09 -11.58 4.00
CA ARG A 92 -7.34 -12.75 4.88
C ARG A 92 -7.57 -14.07 4.15
N ASN A 93 -8.19 -14.04 2.96
CA ASN A 93 -8.53 -15.23 2.18
C ASN A 93 -7.57 -15.48 1.00
N GLN A 94 -6.45 -14.76 0.93
CA GLN A 94 -5.44 -14.92 -0.11
C GLN A 94 -4.22 -15.68 0.43
N LEU A 95 -3.95 -16.83 -0.16
CA LEU A 95 -2.74 -17.63 0.13
C LEU A 95 -1.49 -16.95 -0.42
N THR A 96 -1.60 -16.36 -1.61
CA THR A 96 -0.50 -15.70 -2.31
C THR A 96 -0.69 -14.19 -2.33
N PRO A 97 0.35 -13.41 -1.95
CA PRO A 97 0.36 -11.96 -2.12
C PRO A 97 0.27 -11.56 -3.59
N VAL A 98 -0.50 -10.52 -3.89
CA VAL A 98 -0.67 -9.95 -5.23
C VAL A 98 0.05 -8.62 -5.32
N GLN A 99 0.73 -8.36 -6.43
CA GLN A 99 1.37 -7.08 -6.66
C GLN A 99 0.33 -6.02 -7.00
N ILE A 100 0.46 -4.84 -6.39
CA ILE A 100 -0.39 -3.68 -6.65
C ILE A 100 0.42 -2.58 -7.33
N GLY A 101 -0.14 -2.05 -8.41
CA GLY A 101 0.44 -0.92 -9.13
C GLY A 101 1.77 -1.24 -9.82
N SER A 102 2.55 -0.18 -10.04
CA SER A 102 3.82 -0.24 -10.77
C SER A 102 4.99 -0.69 -9.90
N VAL A 103 5.99 -1.26 -10.56
CA VAL A 103 7.29 -1.61 -9.97
C VAL A 103 8.24 -0.42 -10.10
N TRP A 104 8.99 -0.12 -9.04
CA TRP A 104 9.95 0.97 -9.01
C TRP A 104 11.37 0.43 -9.10
N THR A 105 12.11 0.84 -10.12
CA THR A 105 13.48 0.37 -10.36
C THR A 105 14.46 1.53 -10.26
N LEU A 106 15.52 1.35 -9.45
CA LEU A 106 16.58 2.32 -9.25
C LEU A 106 17.95 1.65 -9.39
N ASN A 107 18.87 2.29 -10.11
CA ASN A 107 20.28 1.91 -10.09
C ASN A 107 21.03 2.80 -9.11
N VAL A 108 21.82 2.19 -8.24
CA VAL A 108 22.61 2.88 -7.22
C VAL A 108 24.09 2.47 -7.33
N ALA A 109 24.97 3.41 -6.99
CA ALA A 109 26.39 3.15 -6.84
C ALA A 109 26.75 2.91 -5.37
N ALA A 110 28.00 2.51 -5.12
CA ALA A 110 28.55 2.52 -3.76
C ALA A 110 28.58 3.95 -3.21
N ASN A 111 28.56 4.09 -1.88
CA ASN A 111 28.56 5.39 -1.19
C ASN A 111 27.42 6.34 -1.62
N THR A 112 26.24 5.80 -1.89
CA THR A 112 25.09 6.59 -2.34
C THR A 112 24.05 6.71 -1.23
N THR A 113 23.47 7.90 -1.08
CA THR A 113 22.25 8.12 -0.27
C THR A 113 21.19 8.76 -1.16
N VAL A 114 20.03 8.11 -1.31
CA VAL A 114 18.93 8.59 -2.16
C VAL A 114 17.62 8.57 -1.37
N PRO A 115 16.95 9.73 -1.19
CA PRO A 115 15.58 9.73 -0.74
C PRO A 115 14.65 9.24 -1.87
N LEU A 116 13.71 8.38 -1.53
CA LEU A 116 12.70 7.87 -2.45
C LEU A 116 11.32 7.97 -1.79
N SER A 117 10.36 8.47 -2.55
CA SER A 117 8.96 8.47 -2.15
C SER A 117 8.07 8.24 -3.37
N PHE A 118 6.99 7.50 -3.17
CA PHE A 118 5.96 7.31 -4.19
C PHE A 118 4.60 7.06 -3.55
N PHE A 119 3.56 7.22 -4.35
CA PHE A 119 2.22 6.78 -3.98
C PHE A 119 1.62 5.92 -5.08
N LEU A 120 0.67 5.06 -4.71
CA LEU A 120 -0.11 4.27 -5.65
C LEU A 120 -1.52 4.04 -5.10
N CYS A 121 -2.45 3.72 -5.98
CA CYS A 121 -3.82 3.40 -5.60
C CYS A 121 -4.08 1.92 -5.85
N ASP A 122 -4.74 1.29 -4.90
CA ASP A 122 -5.39 0.01 -5.05
C ASP A 122 -6.88 0.25 -5.26
N SER A 123 -7.32 0.14 -6.51
CA SER A 123 -8.70 0.37 -6.95
C SER A 123 -9.34 -0.81 -7.67
N ASP A 124 -8.61 -1.92 -7.77
CA ASP A 124 -8.90 -3.02 -8.69
C ASP A 124 -9.50 -4.24 -7.96
N SER A 125 -9.55 -4.19 -6.62
CA SER A 125 -10.16 -5.25 -5.83
C SER A 125 -11.38 -4.75 -5.06
N CYS A 126 -12.51 -5.41 -5.24
CA CYS A 126 -13.70 -5.24 -4.41
C CYS A 126 -13.59 -5.99 -3.07
N ASP A 127 -12.37 -6.40 -2.65
CA ASP A 127 -12.17 -7.12 -1.40
C ASP A 127 -12.20 -6.15 -0.22
N ASN A 128 -13.25 -6.28 0.61
CA ASN A 128 -13.41 -5.52 1.83
C ASN A 128 -12.83 -6.25 3.06
N ASN A 129 -12.10 -7.35 2.91
CA ASN A 129 -11.49 -8.00 4.07
C ASN A 129 -10.31 -7.20 4.65
N CYS A 130 -9.83 -7.64 5.82
CA CYS A 130 -8.54 -7.18 6.33
C CYS A 130 -7.41 -7.56 5.37
N CYS A 131 -6.64 -6.58 4.93
CA CYS A 131 -5.53 -6.74 4.00
C CYS A 131 -4.23 -6.18 4.58
N THR A 132 -3.15 -6.92 4.38
CA THR A 132 -1.79 -6.51 4.70
C THR A 132 -1.13 -6.02 3.44
N TYR A 133 -0.70 -4.76 3.44
CA TYR A 133 0.14 -4.18 2.40
C TYR A 133 1.58 -4.17 2.89
N ARG A 134 2.51 -4.56 2.02
CA ARG A 134 3.93 -4.49 2.32
C ARG A 134 4.74 -4.04 1.13
N VAL A 135 5.79 -3.28 1.40
CA VAL A 135 6.80 -2.91 0.40
C VAL A 135 7.92 -3.94 0.50
N GLU A 136 8.18 -4.65 -0.58
CA GLU A 136 9.34 -5.54 -0.72
C GLU A 136 10.37 -4.90 -1.64
N ALA A 137 11.63 -4.98 -1.22
CA ALA A 137 12.78 -4.62 -2.05
C ALA A 137 13.51 -5.89 -2.48
N THR A 138 13.75 -6.00 -3.78
CA THR A 138 14.71 -6.94 -4.36
C THR A 138 15.94 -6.16 -4.79
N ILE A 139 17.10 -6.50 -4.26
CA ILE A 139 18.38 -5.90 -4.64
C ILE A 139 19.17 -6.90 -5.48
N THR A 140 19.86 -6.41 -6.51
CA THR A 140 20.74 -7.20 -7.38
C THR A 140 22.06 -6.47 -7.55
N ALA A 141 23.15 -7.03 -7.03
CA ALA A 141 24.49 -6.47 -7.16
C ALA A 141 25.00 -6.60 -8.60
N SER A 142 25.73 -5.60 -9.08
CA SER A 142 26.37 -5.62 -10.40
C SER A 142 27.81 -6.11 -10.32
N GLY A 143 28.25 -6.95 -11.27
CA GLY A 143 29.63 -7.44 -11.34
C GLY A 143 30.04 -8.22 -10.08
N ALA A 144 31.22 -7.90 -9.54
CA ALA A 144 31.75 -8.51 -8.30
C ALA A 144 31.42 -7.71 -7.03
N ASN A 145 30.46 -6.77 -7.10
CA ASN A 145 30.08 -5.97 -5.95
C ASN A 145 29.33 -6.81 -4.91
N SER A 146 29.51 -6.47 -3.65
CA SER A 146 28.75 -7.04 -2.53
C SER A 146 28.57 -5.97 -1.46
N GLY A 147 27.55 -6.13 -0.62
CA GLY A 147 27.33 -5.21 0.47
C GLY A 147 25.87 -5.09 0.89
N ILE A 148 25.67 -4.18 1.82
CA ILE A 148 24.38 -3.94 2.46
C ILE A 148 23.74 -2.73 1.81
N VAL A 149 22.45 -2.85 1.47
CA VAL A 149 21.55 -1.75 1.18
C VAL A 149 20.70 -1.52 2.41
N THR A 150 20.71 -0.30 2.95
CA THR A 150 19.90 0.06 4.11
C THR A 150 18.79 1.01 3.70
N PHE A 151 17.55 0.67 4.06
CA PHE A 151 16.35 1.47 3.89
C PHE A 151 16.05 2.14 5.23
N ASN A 152 16.48 3.39 5.40
CA ASN A 152 16.29 4.13 6.64
C ASN A 152 14.96 4.87 6.64
N ASN A 153 14.35 4.97 7.82
CA ASN A 153 13.09 5.71 8.04
C ASN A 153 11.99 5.33 7.03
N ALA A 154 11.90 4.05 6.68
CA ALA A 154 10.89 3.54 5.79
C ALA A 154 9.50 3.65 6.45
N ILE A 155 8.60 4.37 5.81
CA ILE A 155 7.20 4.56 6.23
C ILE A 155 6.30 4.13 5.08
N LEU A 156 5.26 3.36 5.42
CA LEU A 156 4.12 3.09 4.55
C LEU A 156 2.87 3.62 5.24
N GLY A 157 2.20 4.59 4.61
CA GLY A 157 0.91 5.11 5.02
C GLY A 157 -0.19 4.63 4.07
N ALA A 158 -1.42 4.66 4.56
CA ALA A 158 -2.59 4.30 3.77
C ALA A 158 -3.81 5.14 4.12
N ILE A 159 -4.59 5.46 3.11
CA ILE A 159 -5.90 6.10 3.21
C ILE A 159 -6.89 5.24 2.44
N SER A 160 -7.92 4.74 3.11
CA SER A 160 -8.94 3.90 2.51
C SER A 160 -10.32 4.55 2.65
N THR A 161 -11.09 4.59 1.56
CA THR A 161 -12.47 5.09 1.53
C THR A 161 -13.26 4.34 0.48
N CYS A 162 -14.55 4.60 0.33
CA CYS A 162 -15.35 4.00 -0.74
C CYS A 162 -15.04 4.66 -2.10
N LYS A 163 -15.04 3.85 -3.16
CA LYS A 163 -14.86 4.34 -4.54
C LYS A 163 -16.09 5.09 -5.07
N ASN A 164 -17.29 4.65 -4.70
CA ASN A 164 -18.58 5.23 -5.08
C ASN A 164 -19.58 5.16 -3.91
N ASP A 165 -20.69 5.91 -3.98
CA ASP A 165 -21.83 5.77 -3.06
C ASP A 165 -22.33 4.32 -3.08
N CYS A 166 -22.48 3.68 -1.90
CA CYS A 166 -22.67 2.23 -1.74
C CYS A 166 -23.77 1.64 -2.66
N HIS A 167 -23.38 1.14 -3.82
CA HIS A 167 -24.07 0.06 -4.51
C HIS A 167 -23.34 -1.24 -4.16
N LYS A 168 -24.00 -2.10 -3.37
CA LYS A 168 -23.44 -3.40 -2.95
C LYS A 168 -22.78 -4.11 -4.13
N CYS A 169 -21.50 -4.45 -4.01
CA CYS A 169 -20.79 -5.26 -4.99
C CYS A 169 -21.57 -6.55 -5.22
N ARG A 170 -22.15 -6.70 -6.42
CA ARG A 170 -22.63 -8.00 -6.88
C ARG A 170 -21.36 -8.81 -7.16
N LYS A 171 -21.16 -9.90 -6.41
CA LYS A 171 -20.28 -10.97 -6.90
C LYS A 171 -20.96 -11.50 -8.15
N ASP A 172 -20.38 -11.24 -9.31
CA ASP A 172 -20.74 -11.96 -10.51
C ASP A 172 -20.23 -13.40 -10.28
N ASN A 173 -21.19 -14.31 -10.13
CA ASN A 173 -20.90 -15.74 -10.05
C ASN A 173 -20.75 -16.21 -11.50
N ASP A 174 -19.53 -16.61 -11.89
CA ASP A 174 -19.31 -17.52 -13.01
C ASP A 174 -19.57 -18.97 -12.57
#